data_AF-A0A3D4YSI6-F1
#
_entry.id   AF-A0A3D4YSI6-F1
#
_cell.length_a   1.000
_cell.length_b   1.000
_cell.length_c   1.000
_cell.angle_alpha   90.00
_cell.angle_beta   90.00
_cell.angle_gamma   90.00
#
_symmetry.space_group_name_H-M   'P 1'
#
loop_
_entity.id
_entity.type
_entity.pdbx_description
1 polymer ?
#
loop_
_entity_poly.entity_id
_entity_poly.type
_entity_poly.pdbx_seq_one_letter_code
_entity_poly.pdbx_strand_id
1 'polypeptide(L)'
;MKELRTELTEQLKRPDGPTPELTALLKEVGREAHENDVPPEELIVIFKELWNSLAESLRPQNADQYERVRQRLVTLCIQAYYAE
;
A
#
# COMPACT_ATOMS: atom_id res chain seq x y z
N MET A 1 2.65 3.81 10.59
CA MET A 1 2.14 4.87 9.67
C MET A 1 3.21 5.74 9.01
N LYS A 2 4.16 6.35 9.75
CA LYS A 2 5.16 7.25 9.15
C LYS A 2 6.13 6.53 8.19
N GLU A 3 6.55 5.32 8.56
CA GLU A 3 7.42 4.45 7.73
C GLU A 3 6.70 3.94 6.48
N LEU A 4 5.45 3.49 6.61
CA LEU A 4 4.61 3.09 5.48
C LEU A 4 4.49 4.20 4.44
N ARG A 5 4.31 5.45 4.87
CA ARG A 5 4.25 6.61 3.97
C ARG A 5 5.56 6.84 3.22
N THR A 6 6.70 6.66 3.87
CA THR A 6 8.03 6.78 3.25
C THR A 6 8.22 5.70 2.19
N GLU A 7 7.95 4.44 2.52
CA GLU A 7 8.11 3.34 1.56
C GLU A 7 7.15 3.44 0.38
N LEU A 8 5.91 3.89 0.60
CA LEU A 8 4.97 4.16 -0.50
C LEU A 8 5.44 5.31 -1.41
N THR A 9 6.13 6.31 -0.84
CA THR A 9 6.74 7.40 -1.61
C THR A 9 7.91 6.90 -2.44
N GLU A 10 8.75 6.02 -1.90
CA GLU A 10 9.83 5.39 -2.67
C GLU A 10 9.29 4.44 -3.74
N GLN A 11 8.20 3.74 -3.46
CA GLN A 11 7.52 2.88 -4.43
C GLN A 11 6.97 3.67 -5.62
N LEU A 12 6.51 4.90 -5.42
CA LEU A 12 6.08 5.78 -6.51
C LEU A 12 7.24 6.16 -7.44
N LYS A 13 8.48 6.17 -6.94
CA LYS A 13 9.69 6.41 -7.74
C LYS A 13 10.19 5.15 -8.46
N ARG A 14 9.74 3.96 -8.04
CA ARG A 14 10.21 2.65 -8.52
C ARG A 14 9.05 1.79 -9.03
N PRO A 15 8.71 1.87 -10.31
CA PRO A 15 7.53 1.20 -10.85
C PRO A 15 7.69 -0.31 -11.05
N ASP A 16 8.92 -0.84 -11.02
CA ASP A 16 9.22 -2.23 -11.40
C ASP A 16 8.67 -3.26 -10.40
N GLY A 17 8.38 -2.84 -9.17
CA GLY A 17 7.69 -3.67 -8.22
C GLY A 17 7.87 -3.24 -6.76
N PRO A 18 7.07 -3.84 -5.86
CA PRO A 18 7.12 -3.59 -4.42
C PRO A 18 8.51 -3.93 -3.88
N THR A 19 9.10 -3.02 -3.10
CA THR A 19 10.33 -3.31 -2.37
C THR A 19 10.11 -4.40 -1.32
N PRO A 20 11.14 -5.20 -0.97
CA PRO A 20 11.05 -6.14 0.14
C PRO A 20 10.61 -5.48 1.46
N GLU A 21 11.08 -4.25 1.69
CA GLU A 21 10.76 -3.44 2.87
C GLU A 21 9.28 -3.06 2.89
N LEU A 22 8.73 -2.59 1.77
CA LEU A 22 7.30 -2.30 1.65
C LEU A 22 6.46 -3.57 1.83
N THR A 23 6.91 -4.70 1.28
CA THR A 23 6.21 -5.99 1.46
C THR A 23 6.18 -6.41 2.93
N ALA A 24 7.28 -6.22 3.67
CA ALA A 24 7.33 -6.52 5.11
C ALA A 24 6.39 -5.63 5.92
N LEU A 25 6.40 -4.32 5.65
CA LEU A 25 5.49 -3.37 6.31
C LEU A 25 4.02 -3.66 6.02
N LEU A 26 3.67 -4.06 4.79
CA LEU A 26 2.30 -4.43 4.45
C LEU A 26 1.83 -5.69 5.19
N LYS A 27 2.73 -6.65 5.42
CA LYS A 27 2.45 -7.82 6.24
C LYS A 27 2.21 -7.45 7.71
N GLU A 28 3.04 -6.59 8.26
CA GLU A 28 2.85 -6.10 9.64
C GLU A 28 1.51 -5.37 9.79
N VAL A 29 1.18 -4.47 8.87
CA VAL A 29 -0.12 -3.77 8.85
C VAL A 29 -1.29 -4.74 8.68
N GLY A 30 -1.18 -5.74 7.80
CA GLY A 30 -2.21 -6.76 7.61
C GLY A 30 -2.44 -7.59 8.87
N ARG A 31 -1.37 -8.01 9.54
CA ARG A 31 -1.43 -8.73 10.81
C ARG A 31 -2.04 -7.88 11.93
N GLU A 32 -1.59 -6.64 12.09
CA GLU A 32 -2.15 -5.71 13.08
C GLU A 32 -3.64 -5.46 12.84
N ALA A 33 -4.04 -5.27 11.58
CA ALA A 33 -5.45 -5.10 11.22
C ALA A 33 -6.28 -6.33 11.61
N HIS A 34 -5.79 -7.54 11.30
CA HIS A 34 -6.44 -8.77 11.68
C HIS A 34 -6.52 -8.92 13.21
N GLU A 35 -5.46 -8.64 13.95
CA GLU A 35 -5.42 -8.71 15.43
C GLU A 35 -6.39 -7.74 16.09
N ASN A 36 -6.73 -6.63 15.41
CA ASN A 36 -7.66 -5.61 15.90
C ASN A 36 -9.07 -5.75 15.30
N ASP A 37 -9.42 -6.89 14.70
CA ASP A 37 -10.71 -7.16 14.06
C ASP A 37 -11.10 -6.12 12.98
N VAL A 38 -10.11 -5.47 12.35
CA VAL A 38 -10.35 -4.52 11.26
C VAL A 38 -10.65 -5.32 9.99
N PRO A 39 -11.84 -5.17 9.39
CA PRO A 39 -12.17 -5.90 8.17
C PRO A 39 -11.20 -5.57 7.03
N PRO A 40 -10.85 -6.54 6.17
CA PRO A 40 -9.96 -6.30 5.04
C PRO A 40 -10.50 -5.23 4.08
N GLU A 41 -11.82 -5.10 3.95
CA GLU A 41 -12.46 -4.05 3.16
C GLU A 41 -12.17 -2.65 3.71
N GLU A 42 -12.21 -2.49 5.04
CA GLU A 42 -11.88 -1.23 5.71
C GLU A 42 -10.39 -0.90 5.52
N LEU A 43 -9.52 -1.89 5.68
CA LEU A 43 -8.09 -1.74 5.42
C LEU A 43 -7.81 -1.30 3.99
N ILE A 44 -8.51 -1.85 3.00
CA ILE A 44 -8.38 -1.45 1.59
C ILE A 44 -8.81 0.00 1.39
N VAL A 45 -9.88 0.46 2.05
CA VAL A 45 -10.34 1.86 1.96
C VAL A 45 -9.26 2.79 2.52
N ILE A 46 -8.76 2.52 3.72
CA ILE A 46 -7.69 3.30 4.36
C ILE A 46 -6.45 3.36 3.46
N PHE A 47 -6.09 2.22 2.86
CA PHE A 47 -4.93 2.15 1.97
C PHE A 47 -5.09 2.99 0.71
N LYS A 48 -6.28 2.93 0.08
CA LYS A 48 -6.60 3.73 -1.10
C LYS A 48 -6.58 5.23 -0.78
N GLU A 49 -7.12 5.65 0.36
CA GLU A 49 -7.10 7.05 0.79
C GLU A 49 -5.67 7.55 1.00
N LEU A 50 -4.85 6.76 1.71
CA LEU A 50 -3.46 7.11 1.96
C LEU A 50 -2.65 7.20 0.66
N TRP A 51 -2.89 6.27 -0.27
CA TRP A 51 -2.27 6.26 -1.59
C TRP A 51 -2.70 7.46 -2.46
N ASN A 52 -4.00 7.81 -2.45
CA ASN A 52 -4.50 8.98 -3.17
C ASN A 52 -3.90 10.27 -2.61
N SER A 53 -3.85 10.43 -1.29
CA SER A 53 -3.25 11.60 -0.63
C SER A 53 -1.76 11.78 -0.98
N LEU A 54 -1.01 10.67 -1.03
CA LEU A 54 0.40 10.69 -1.43
C LEU A 54 0.56 11.11 -2.89
N ALA A 55 -0.32 10.65 -3.77
CA ALA A 55 -0.24 10.93 -5.19
C ALA A 55 -0.61 12.36 -5.54
N GLU A 56 -1.65 12.91 -4.90
CA GLU A 56 -2.02 14.32 -5.05
C GLU A 56 -0.83 15.23 -4.71
N SER A 57 -0.07 14.86 -3.68
CA SER A 57 1.15 15.57 -3.27
C SER A 57 2.28 15.47 -4.29
N LEU A 58 2.31 14.42 -5.12
CA LEU A 58 3.41 14.11 -6.04
C LEU A 58 3.08 14.38 -7.51
N ARG A 59 1.83 14.77 -7.84
CA ARG A 59 1.29 14.96 -9.21
C ARG A 59 1.85 13.94 -10.20
N PRO A 60 1.28 12.72 -10.28
CA PRO A 60 1.84 11.66 -11.08
C PRO A 60 1.96 12.10 -12.55
N GLN A 61 3.19 12.15 -13.06
CA GLN A 61 3.46 12.46 -14.46
C GLN A 61 2.93 11.35 -15.40
N ASN A 62 2.57 10.18 -14.85
CA ASN A 62 2.15 9.01 -15.59
C ASN A 62 1.02 8.24 -14.85
N ALA A 63 -0.23 8.54 -15.20
CA ALA A 63 -1.43 8.01 -14.53
C ALA A 63 -1.56 6.47 -14.64
N ASP A 64 -1.16 5.88 -15.76
CA ASP A 64 -1.26 4.43 -15.99
C ASP A 64 -0.26 3.64 -15.15
N GLN A 65 0.92 4.21 -14.91
CA GLN A 65 1.92 3.63 -14.03
C GLN A 65 1.44 3.68 -12.58
N TYR A 66 0.83 4.81 -12.20
CA TYR A 66 0.25 5.01 -10.88
C TYR A 66 -0.87 4.01 -10.57
N GLU A 67 -1.80 3.80 -11.51
CA GLU A 67 -2.89 2.84 -11.35
C GLU A 67 -2.36 1.40 -11.19
N ARG A 68 -1.34 1.03 -11.97
CA ARG A 68 -0.70 -0.29 -11.86
C ARG A 68 -0.05 -0.52 -10.50
N VAL A 69 0.68 0.47 -9.99
CA VAL A 69 1.28 0.37 -8.66
C VAL A 69 0.20 0.26 -7.59
N ARG A 70 -0.87 1.07 -7.68
CA ARG A 70 -2.02 0.98 -6.76
C ARG A 70 -2.62 -0.42 -6.71
N GLN A 71 -2.94 -0.99 -7.87
CA GLN A 71 -3.53 -2.33 -7.96
C GLN A 71 -2.61 -3.39 -7.34
N ARG A 72 -1.30 -3.30 -7.61
CA ARG A 72 -0.32 -4.24 -7.07
C ARG A 72 -0.21 -4.15 -5.54
N LEU A 73 -0.27 -2.95 -4.98
CA LEU A 73 -0.24 -2.75 -3.53
C LEU A 73 -1.52 -3.24 -2.85
N VAL A 74 -2.69 -2.99 -3.44
CA VAL A 74 -3.96 -3.54 -2.94
C VAL A 74 -3.91 -5.07 -2.91
N THR A 75 -3.45 -5.70 -3.98
CA THR A 75 -3.28 -7.16 -4.01
C THR A 75 -2.34 -7.66 -2.92
N LEU A 76 -1.21 -6.99 -2.71
CA LEU A 76 -0.29 -7.35 -1.63
C LEU A 76 -0.90 -7.18 -0.24
N CYS A 77 -1.66 -6.11 0.00
CA CYS A 77 -2.34 -5.89 1.27
C CYS A 77 -3.35 -7.02 1.55
N ILE A 78 -4.12 -7.43 0.54
CA ILE A 78 -5.06 -8.55 0.65
C ILE A 78 -4.31 -9.85 0.96
N GLN A 79 -3.25 -10.15 0.19
CA GLN A 79 -2.43 -11.35 0.41
C GLN A 79 -1.80 -11.37 1.80
N ALA A 80 -1.33 -10.21 2.27
CA ALA A 80 -0.77 -10.04 3.61
C ALA A 80 -1.80 -10.26 4.72
N TYR A 81 -3.03 -9.74 4.54
CA TYR A 81 -4.10 -9.86 5.52
C TYR A 81 -4.54 -11.32 5.73
N TYR A 82 -4.56 -12.12 4.66
CA TYR A 82 -4.93 -13.54 4.70
C TYR A 82 -3.74 -14.50 4.84
N ALA A 83 -2.51 -13.99 4.92
CA ALA A 83 -1.34 -14.84 5.12
C ALA A 83 -1.26 -15.21 6.61
N GLU A 84 -1.59 -16.46 6.93
CA GLU A 84 -1.34 -17.09 8.24
C GLU A 84 0.16 -17.17 8.58
#